data_AF-A0A7W7MPM4-F1
#
_entry.id   AF-A0A7W7MPM4-F1
#
_cell.length_a   1.000
_cell.length_b   1.000
_cell.length_c   1.000
_cell.angle_alpha   90.00
_cell.angle_beta   90.00
_cell.angle_gamma   90.00
#
_symmetry.space_group_name_H-M   'P 1'
#
loop_
_entity.id
_entity.type
_entity.pdbx_description
1 polymer ?
#
loop_
_entity_poly.entity_id
_entity_poly.type
_entity_poly.pdbx_seq_one_letter_code
_entity_poly.pdbx_strand_id
1 'polypeptide(L)' 'MTAAAQLAIQAEFSGWELARVQLFRDGTRQVMLRRKVQAYLQPGLSI' A
#
# COMPACT_ATOMS: atom_id res chain seq x y z
N MET A 1 9.84 -5.39 -15.93
CA MET A 1 9.17 -5.09 -14.65
C MET A 1 9.27 -3.58 -14.39
N THR A 2 8.24 -2.90 -13.88
CA THR A 2 8.23 -1.43 -13.70
C THR A 2 8.37 -1.06 -12.21
N ALA A 3 8.83 0.17 -11.92
CA ALA A 3 8.95 0.67 -10.55
C ALA A 3 7.61 0.66 -9.79
N ALA A 4 6.49 0.92 -10.48
CA ALA A 4 5.16 0.85 -9.88
C ALA A 4 4.79 -0.58 -9.45
N ALA A 5 5.14 -1.59 -10.25
CA ALA A 5 4.91 -2.98 -9.90
C ALA A 5 5.75 -3.41 -8.69
N GLN A 6 7.01 -2.96 -8.61
CA GLN A 6 7.87 -3.23 -7.46
C GLN A 6 7.32 -2.59 -6.17
N LEU A 7 6.84 -1.34 -6.24
CA LEU A 7 6.24 -0.64 -5.09
C LEU A 7 4.94 -1.28 -4.62
N ALA A 8 4.11 -1.77 -5.55
CA ALA A 8 2.88 -2.48 -5.22
C ALA A 8 3.17 -3.76 -4.42
N ILE A 9 4.10 -4.58 -4.92
CA ILE A 9 4.55 -5.81 -4.24
C ILE A 9 5.04 -5.48 -2.83
N GLN A 10 5.92 -4.49 -2.67
CA GLN A 10 6.46 -4.15 -1.37
C GLN A 10 5.40 -3.64 -0.37
N ALA A 11 4.40 -2.91 -0.86
CA ALA A 11 3.29 -2.45 -0.02
C ALA A 11 2.50 -3.64 0.55
N GLU A 12 2.19 -4.64 -0.29
CA GLU A 12 1.40 -5.82 0.10
C GLU A 12 2.04 -6.62 1.24
N PHE A 13 3.37 -6.79 1.21
CA PHE A 13 4.12 -7.47 2.29
C PHE A 13 4.22 -6.66 3.59
N SER A 14 3.84 -5.37 3.56
CA SER A 14 3.95 -4.47 4.71
C SER A 14 2.58 -4.15 5.36
N GLY A 15 1.48 -4.74 4.87
CA GLY A 15 0.13 -4.43 5.34
C GLY A 15 -0.45 -3.11 4.78
N TRP A 16 0.20 -2.55 3.76
CA TRP A 16 -0.20 -1.34 3.06
C TRP A 16 -0.63 -1.67 1.62
N GLU A 17 -1.36 -0.77 0.98
CA GLU A 17 -1.62 -0.83 -0.46
C GLU A 17 -1.11 0.43 -1.12
N LEU A 18 -0.59 0.28 -2.33
CA LEU A 18 -0.20 1.40 -3.17
C LEU A 18 -1.45 2.15 -3.64
N ALA A 19 -1.63 3.39 -3.18
CA ALA A 19 -2.79 4.21 -3.53
C ALA A 19 -2.52 5.09 -4.76
N ARG A 20 -1.33 5.68 -4.84
CA ARG A 20 -0.92 6.52 -5.99
C ARG A 20 0.60 6.58 -6.08
N VAL A 21 1.11 6.60 -7.31
CA VAL A 21 2.48 6.98 -7.62
C VAL A 21 2.45 8.18 -8.55
N GLN A 22 3.19 9.22 -8.20
CA GLN A 22 3.40 10.39 -9.05
C GLN A 22 4.89 10.53 -9.34
N LEU A 23 5.23 10.65 -10.63
CA LEU A 23 6.60 10.94 -11.09
C LEU A 23 6.72 12.44 -11.35
N PHE A 24 7.72 13.07 -10.75
CA PHE A 24 8.06 14.47 -11.01
C PHE A 24 9.09 14.60 -12.13
N ARG A 25 9.20 15.81 -12.67
CA ARG A 25 10.13 16.13 -13.78
C ARG A 25 11.60 15.92 -13.43
N ASP A 26 11.96 16.05 -12.15
CA ASP A 26 13.30 15.79 -11.64
C ASP A 26 13.60 14.29 -11.44
N GLY A 27 12.65 13.41 -11.77
CA GLY A 27 12.78 11.96 -11.63
C GLY A 27 12.42 11.43 -10.24
N THR A 28 12.12 12.30 -9.28
CA THR A 28 11.65 11.88 -7.95
C THR A 28 10.22 11.32 -8.03
N ARG A 29 9.88 10.43 -7.09
CA ARG A 29 8.55 9.81 -7.02
C ARG A 29 7.91 10.06 -5.66
N GLN A 30 6.68 10.59 -5.66
CA GLN A 30 5.84 10.58 -4.49
C GLN A 30 4.98 9.32 -4.50
N VAL A 31 5.00 8.59 -3.39
CA VAL A 31 4.27 7.35 -3.19
C VAL A 31 3.28 7.56 -2.06
N MET A 32 2.00 7.40 -2.37
CA MET A 32 0.93 7.41 -1.37
C MET A 32 0.53 5.96 -1.08
N LEU A 33 0.58 5.60 0.21
CA LEU A 33 0.17 4.29 0.71
C LEU A 33 -1.10 4.45 1.56
N ARG A 34 -1.98 3.46 1.50
CA ARG A 34 -3.13 3.34 2.41
C ARG A 34 -3.00 2.08 3.25
N ARG A 35 -3.36 2.16 4.53
CA ARG A 35 -3.35 0.99 5.40
C ARG A 35 -4.54 0.10 5.04
N LYS A 36 -4.33 -1.20 4.86
CA LYS A 36 -5.48 -2.11 4.83
C LYS A 36 -6.10 -2.10 6.23
N VAL A 37 -7.36 -1.72 6.33
CA VAL A 37 -8.13 -1.96 7.54
C VAL A 37 -8.42 -3.45 7.56
N GLN A 38 -7.54 -4.20 8.20
CA GLN A 38 -7.84 -5.58 8.55
C GLN A 38 -8.91 -5.48 9.62
N ALA A 39 -10.16 -5.81 9.26
CA ALA A 39 -11.18 -6.11 10.24
C ALA A 39 -10.67 -7.33 11.00
N TYR A 40 -9.83 -7.08 12.02
CA TYR A 40 -9.70 -8.03 13.10
C TYR A 40 -11.12 -8.11 13.66
N LEU A 41 -11.85 -9.15 13.26
CA LEU A 41 -12.88 -9.73 14.11
C LEU A 41 -12.18 -9.85 15.46
N GLN A 42 -12.50 -8.93 16.35
CA GLN A 42 -11.95 -8.97 17.70
C GLN A 42 -12.35 -10.33 18.23
N PRO A 43 -11.40 -11.21 18.61
CA PRO A 43 -11.75 -12.50 19.19
C PRO A 43 -12.58 -12.21 20.45
N GLY A 44 -13.89 -12.42 20.36
CA GLY A 44 -14.85 -11.99 21.40
C GLY A 44 -16.14 -11.35 20.88
N LEU A 45 -16.19 -10.89 19.63
CA LEU A 45 -17.45 -10.48 18.97
C LEU A 45 -17.94 -11.58 18.05
N SER A 46 -18.30 -12.71 18.65
CA SER A 46 -19.27 -13.62 18.05
C SER A 46 -20.65 -13.04 18.35
N ILE A 47 -21.32 -12.50 17.34
CA ILE A 47 -22.77 -12.26 17.35
C ILE A 47 -23.52 -13.59 17.41
#